data_AF-F2JLG6-F1
#
_entry.id   AF-F2JLG6-F1
#
_cell.length_a   1.000
_cell.length_b   1.000
_cell.length_c   1.000
_cell.angle_alpha   90.00
_cell.angle_beta   90.00
_cell.angle_gamma   90.00
#
_symmetry.space_group_name_H-M   'P 1'
#
loop_
_entity.id
_entity.type
_entity.pdbx_description
1 polymer ?
#
loop_
_entity_poly.entity_id
_entity_poly.type
_entity_poly.pdbx_seq_one_letter_code
_entity_poly.pdbx_strand_id
1 'polypeptide(L)'
;MKRFIKMLSIGVLFSSLCMSVFAEARQGNPVVKRTLKLSTADEYIFSNGEILTLDRDEKHIFLVVNGTIIPNATVKVVDGYSLVPLNMISEELGMQVKWQKGDSNIIIEKGKTSVRAIVGERKAKVNGQETNCGTAVTILNDTLYVPIRFIAQMFSFSLGYIPYTVEGIEPISQALKNPIITIDENTTEKVLTEEEAKAIAKKQLTEKYNQFVSTGYYAEVSTYKKTLSQLQGSINQMSVQGKTSRYWIFSGPKTILVDEYNGNVFFLGYGYTTFIHSINEDKSIFQIFGSGYFAG
;
A
#
# COMPACT_ATOMS: atom_id res chain seq x y z
N MET A 1 -15.30 36.30 -35.65
CA MET A 1 -16.00 35.62 -34.54
C MET A 1 -15.08 34.59 -33.90
N LYS A 2 -14.39 34.94 -32.80
CA LYS A 2 -13.61 34.00 -31.99
C LYS A 2 -14.34 33.82 -30.66
N ARG A 3 -14.80 32.59 -30.38
CA ARG A 3 -15.44 32.21 -29.12
C ARG A 3 -14.37 32.18 -28.02
N PHE A 4 -14.51 33.06 -27.03
CA PHE A 4 -13.77 33.02 -25.78
C PHE A 4 -14.24 31.83 -24.95
N ILE A 5 -13.34 30.88 -24.67
CA ILE A 5 -13.55 29.86 -23.64
C ILE A 5 -13.22 30.52 -22.29
N LYS A 6 -14.25 30.74 -21.47
CA LYS A 6 -14.10 31.08 -20.05
C LYS A 6 -13.61 29.82 -19.33
N MET A 7 -12.36 29.81 -18.90
CA MET A 7 -11.84 28.79 -17.98
C MET A 7 -12.09 29.28 -16.55
N LEU A 8 -12.86 28.50 -15.78
CA LEU A 8 -13.31 28.77 -14.42
C LEU A 8 -12.11 28.81 -13.47
N SER A 9 -11.93 29.94 -12.77
CA SER A 9 -10.96 30.09 -11.68
C SER A 9 -11.50 29.39 -10.43
N ILE A 10 -11.16 28.12 -10.23
CA ILE A 10 -11.46 27.42 -8.98
C ILE A 10 -10.29 27.67 -8.02
N GLY A 11 -10.35 28.78 -7.30
CA GLY A 11 -9.61 28.96 -6.06
C GLY A 11 -10.47 28.45 -4.91
N VAL A 12 -10.31 27.19 -4.51
CA VAL A 12 -11.06 26.62 -3.39
C VAL A 12 -10.21 26.72 -2.12
N LEU A 13 -10.84 27.24 -1.06
CA LEU A 13 -10.38 27.19 0.32
C LEU A 13 -10.17 25.72 0.73
N PHE A 14 -8.91 25.29 0.81
CA PHE A 14 -8.52 23.88 1.05
C PHE A 14 -7.97 23.62 2.46
N SER A 15 -8.15 24.51 3.45
CA SER A 15 -7.50 24.33 4.75
C SER A 15 -8.12 23.23 5.63
N SER A 16 -9.44 23.02 5.58
CA SER A 16 -10.09 21.91 6.31
C SER A 16 -9.95 20.57 5.59
N LEU A 17 -9.98 20.58 4.24
CA LEU A 17 -9.80 19.38 3.43
C LEU A 17 -8.37 18.84 3.53
N CYS A 18 -7.38 19.71 3.68
CA CYS A 18 -5.99 19.29 3.86
C CYS A 18 -5.82 18.48 5.16
N MET A 19 -6.45 18.89 6.27
CA MET A 19 -6.38 18.12 7.52
C MET A 19 -7.08 16.76 7.45
N SER A 20 -8.20 16.63 6.74
CA SER A 20 -8.86 15.33 6.56
C SER A 20 -8.07 14.40 5.63
N VAL A 21 -7.51 14.93 4.53
CA VAL A 21 -6.60 14.17 3.65
C VAL A 21 -5.36 13.71 4.40
N PHE A 22 -4.78 14.56 5.26
CA PHE A 22 -3.69 14.15 6.15
C PHE A 22 -4.12 13.11 7.20
N ALA A 23 -5.38 13.07 7.63
CA ALA A 23 -5.88 12.07 8.59
C ALA A 23 -6.18 10.72 7.91
N GLU A 24 -6.62 10.72 6.66
CA GLU A 24 -6.87 9.53 5.85
C GLU A 24 -5.57 8.92 5.29
N ALA A 25 -4.62 9.73 4.83
CA ALA A 25 -3.26 9.31 4.44
C ALA A 25 -2.46 8.68 5.62
N ARG A 26 -2.94 8.83 6.86
CA ARG A 26 -2.35 8.21 8.07
C ARG A 26 -2.88 6.82 8.37
N GLN A 27 -3.94 6.34 7.72
CA GLN A 27 -4.44 4.98 7.89
C GLN A 27 -3.98 4.12 6.73
N GLY A 28 -2.74 3.62 6.81
CA GLY A 28 -2.22 2.72 5.79
C GLY A 28 -3.16 1.52 5.61
N ASN A 29 -3.49 1.20 4.37
CA ASN A 29 -4.45 0.14 4.08
C ASN A 29 -3.94 -0.84 3.03
N PRO A 30 -3.48 -2.04 3.45
CA PRO A 30 -2.96 -3.06 2.53
C PRO A 30 -4.08 -3.98 2.00
N VAL A 31 -5.36 -3.68 2.30
CA VAL A 31 -6.48 -4.58 1.99
C VAL A 31 -6.67 -4.68 0.49
N VAL A 32 -6.61 -5.93 0.03
CA VAL A 32 -6.81 -6.31 -1.36
C VAL A 32 -7.32 -7.73 -1.42
N LYS A 33 -8.19 -8.01 -2.37
CA LYS A 33 -8.60 -9.36 -2.74
C LYS A 33 -8.30 -9.61 -4.20
N ARG A 34 -7.45 -10.59 -4.48
CA ARG A 34 -7.16 -11.10 -5.82
C ARG A 34 -7.93 -12.40 -6.06
N THR A 35 -8.66 -12.45 -7.17
CA THR A 35 -9.43 -13.62 -7.61
C THR A 35 -9.04 -13.99 -9.05
N LEU A 36 -9.00 -15.28 -9.36
CA LEU A 36 -8.81 -15.73 -10.73
C LEU A 36 -10.06 -15.42 -11.54
N LYS A 37 -9.92 -14.68 -12.65
CA LYS A 37 -11.03 -14.35 -13.57
C LYS A 37 -10.69 -14.91 -14.95
N LEU A 38 -11.57 -15.76 -15.49
CA LEU A 38 -11.32 -16.47 -16.76
C LEU A 38 -10.02 -17.31 -16.70
N SER A 39 -9.61 -17.87 -17.84
CA SER A 39 -8.36 -18.65 -17.94
C SER A 39 -7.10 -17.80 -17.84
N THR A 40 -7.15 -16.51 -18.22
CA THR A 40 -5.96 -15.69 -18.46
C THR A 40 -5.80 -14.46 -17.58
N ALA A 41 -6.79 -14.07 -16.78
CA ALA A 41 -6.76 -12.81 -16.03
C ALA A 41 -6.90 -13.00 -14.52
N ASP A 42 -6.51 -11.96 -13.79
CA ASP A 42 -6.72 -11.78 -12.37
C ASP A 42 -7.53 -10.51 -12.13
N GLU A 43 -8.48 -10.58 -11.20
CA GLU A 43 -9.25 -9.44 -10.73
C GLU A 43 -8.82 -9.08 -9.30
N TYR A 44 -8.56 -7.81 -9.08
CA TYR A 44 -8.16 -7.23 -7.81
C TYR A 44 -9.25 -6.28 -7.34
N ILE A 45 -9.67 -6.44 -6.08
CA ILE A 45 -10.65 -5.58 -5.41
C ILE A 45 -9.94 -4.94 -4.22
N PHE A 46 -9.88 -3.62 -4.18
CA PHE A 46 -9.16 -2.86 -3.16
C PHE A 46 -10.11 -2.30 -2.09
N SER A 47 -9.54 -1.81 -1.00
CA SER A 47 -10.30 -1.27 0.15
C SER A 47 -11.24 -0.11 -0.20
N ASN A 48 -10.85 0.72 -1.16
CA ASN A 48 -11.63 1.85 -1.67
C ASN A 48 -12.75 1.43 -2.65
N GLY A 49 -12.89 0.12 -2.92
CA GLY A 49 -13.88 -0.43 -3.86
C GLY A 49 -13.46 -0.38 -5.32
N GLU A 50 -12.27 0.15 -5.64
CA GLU A 50 -11.72 0.08 -6.99
C GLU A 50 -11.48 -1.38 -7.39
N ILE A 51 -11.70 -1.66 -8.67
CA ILE A 51 -11.50 -2.97 -9.26
C ILE A 51 -10.52 -2.82 -10.42
N LEU A 52 -9.45 -3.62 -10.38
CA LEU A 52 -8.47 -3.72 -11.46
C LEU A 52 -8.51 -5.13 -12.03
N THR A 53 -8.51 -5.27 -13.36
CA THR A 53 -8.34 -6.57 -14.02
C THR A 53 -7.04 -6.52 -14.81
N LEU A 54 -6.16 -7.50 -14.59
CA LEU A 54 -4.87 -7.62 -15.28
C LEU A 54 -4.78 -8.99 -15.96
N ASP A 55 -4.23 -9.01 -17.17
CA ASP A 55 -3.83 -10.26 -17.81
C ASP A 55 -2.62 -10.84 -17.08
N ARG A 56 -2.57 -12.17 -16.87
CA ARG A 56 -1.48 -12.82 -16.10
C ARG A 56 -0.12 -12.74 -16.78
N ASP A 57 -0.11 -12.53 -18.09
CA ASP A 57 1.11 -12.36 -18.87
C ASP A 57 1.59 -10.89 -18.86
N GLU A 58 0.76 -9.95 -18.38
CA GLU A 58 1.13 -8.55 -18.26
C GLU A 58 1.99 -8.35 -17.00
N LYS A 59 3.19 -7.78 -17.20
CA LYS A 59 4.02 -7.35 -16.07
C LYS A 59 3.43 -6.09 -15.47
N HIS A 60 2.98 -6.17 -14.23
CA HIS A 60 2.49 -5.03 -13.48
C HIS A 60 3.36 -4.79 -12.24
N ILE A 61 3.65 -3.52 -11.93
CA ILE A 61 4.31 -3.13 -10.68
C ILE A 61 3.33 -2.26 -9.93
N PHE A 62 2.87 -2.74 -8.77
CA PHE A 62 1.97 -1.96 -7.93
C PHE A 62 2.76 -0.90 -7.16
N LEU A 63 2.13 0.26 -6.96
CA LEU A 63 2.67 1.30 -6.11
C LEU A 63 1.99 1.24 -4.73
N VAL A 64 2.80 1.26 -3.68
CA VAL A 64 2.34 1.37 -2.30
C VAL A 64 2.84 2.70 -1.73
N VAL A 65 1.93 3.53 -1.23
CA VAL A 65 2.24 4.85 -0.67
C VAL A 65 1.76 4.89 0.78
N ASN A 66 2.66 5.16 1.73
CA ASN A 66 2.35 5.18 3.16
C ASN A 66 1.59 3.92 3.65
N GLY A 67 1.95 2.75 3.10
CA GLY A 67 1.32 1.46 3.36
C GLY A 67 0.03 1.17 2.60
N THR A 68 -0.51 2.11 1.84
CA THR A 68 -1.73 1.93 1.04
C THR A 68 -1.39 1.54 -0.39
N ILE A 69 -2.04 0.51 -0.93
CA ILE A 69 -1.89 0.14 -2.34
C ILE A 69 -2.65 1.17 -3.19
N ILE A 70 -2.02 1.73 -4.21
CA ILE A 70 -2.63 2.69 -5.14
C ILE A 70 -2.99 1.95 -6.43
N PRO A 71 -4.25 1.50 -6.61
CA PRO A 71 -4.63 0.54 -7.65
C PRO A 71 -4.35 1.02 -9.06
N ASN A 72 -4.66 2.29 -9.32
CA ASN A 72 -4.61 2.90 -10.63
C ASN A 72 -3.24 3.56 -10.94
N ALA A 73 -2.27 3.47 -10.02
CA ALA A 73 -0.93 4.01 -10.24
C ALA A 73 -0.12 3.08 -11.14
N THR A 74 -0.19 3.32 -12.45
CA THR A 74 0.63 2.58 -13.41
C THR A 74 2.07 3.05 -13.35
N VAL A 75 2.98 2.24 -12.80
CA VAL A 75 4.42 2.48 -12.88
C VAL A 75 4.91 2.24 -14.31
N LYS A 76 5.64 3.20 -14.89
CA LYS A 76 6.27 3.07 -16.22
C LYS A 76 7.77 2.98 -16.07
N VAL A 77 8.41 2.07 -16.81
CA VAL A 77 9.87 1.99 -16.86
C VAL A 77 10.36 2.62 -18.16
N VAL A 78 11.10 3.72 -18.07
CA VAL A 78 11.65 4.46 -19.22
C VAL A 78 13.14 4.66 -18.98
N ASP A 79 13.98 4.21 -19.93
CA ASP A 79 15.45 4.29 -19.84
C ASP A 79 16.03 3.71 -18.54
N GLY A 80 15.40 2.66 -18.00
CA GLY A 80 15.82 2.03 -16.73
C GLY A 80 15.37 2.78 -15.47
N TYR A 81 14.57 3.84 -15.58
CA TYR A 81 13.98 4.56 -14.45
C TYR A 81 12.52 4.19 -14.29
N SER A 82 12.07 3.99 -13.06
CA SER A 82 10.65 3.89 -12.72
C SER A 82 10.04 5.28 -12.59
N LEU A 83 9.00 5.55 -13.37
CA LEU A 83 8.22 6.76 -13.35
C LEU A 83 6.83 6.46 -12.79
N VAL A 84 6.32 7.40 -12.00
CA VAL A 84 5.01 7.32 -11.36
C VAL A 84 4.16 8.54 -11.69
N PRO A 85 2.82 8.40 -11.74
CA PRO A 85 1.92 9.52 -11.98
C PRO A 85 1.98 10.50 -10.81
N LEU A 86 2.43 11.74 -11.08
CA LEU A 86 2.71 12.73 -10.04
C LEU A 86 1.47 13.08 -9.22
N ASN A 87 0.30 13.18 -9.85
CA ASN A 87 -0.95 13.52 -9.15
C ASN A 87 -1.26 12.53 -8.03
N MET A 88 -1.17 11.23 -8.32
CA MET A 88 -1.50 10.17 -7.35
C MET A 88 -0.53 10.18 -6.17
N ILE A 89 0.78 10.22 -6.44
CA ILE A 89 1.76 10.28 -5.34
C ILE A 89 1.70 11.60 -4.57
N SER A 90 1.34 12.71 -5.23
CA SER A 90 1.27 14.01 -4.56
C SER A 90 0.10 14.12 -3.61
N GLU A 91 -1.03 13.53 -3.95
CA GLU A 91 -2.21 13.49 -3.08
C GLU A 91 -1.92 12.68 -1.82
N GLU A 92 -1.42 11.46 -1.99
CA GLU A 92 -1.12 10.53 -0.90
C GLU A 92 0.03 11.00 0.02
N LEU A 93 1.01 11.72 -0.54
CA LEU A 93 2.16 12.27 0.21
C LEU A 93 1.94 13.74 0.60
N GLY A 94 0.72 14.27 0.48
CA GLY A 94 0.38 15.65 0.86
C GLY A 94 1.27 16.72 0.22
N MET A 95 1.72 16.50 -1.01
CA MET A 95 2.49 17.44 -1.80
C MET A 95 1.54 18.36 -2.59
N GLN A 96 1.86 19.64 -2.65
CA GLN A 96 1.13 20.59 -3.48
C GLN A 96 1.76 20.67 -4.87
N VAL A 97 0.97 20.45 -5.92
CA VAL A 97 1.42 20.55 -7.31
C VAL A 97 0.76 21.76 -7.96
N LYS A 98 1.58 22.66 -8.53
CA LYS A 98 1.14 23.88 -9.21
C LYS A 98 1.69 23.91 -10.64
N TRP A 99 0.82 24.10 -11.61
CA TRP A 99 1.19 24.38 -12.99
C TRP A 99 1.34 25.89 -13.20
N GLN A 100 2.48 26.34 -13.73
CA GLN A 100 2.63 27.72 -14.15
C GLN A 100 2.12 27.89 -15.59
N LYS A 101 1.28 28.91 -15.82
CA LYS A 101 0.73 29.21 -17.14
C LYS A 101 1.86 29.52 -18.14
N GLY A 102 1.88 28.82 -19.27
CA GLY A 102 2.67 29.16 -20.44
C GLY A 102 3.92 28.31 -20.70
N ASP A 103 4.52 27.68 -19.67
CA ASP A 103 5.93 27.28 -19.77
C ASP A 103 6.26 25.80 -19.45
N SER A 104 5.29 24.87 -19.50
CA SER A 104 5.55 23.46 -19.13
C SER A 104 6.20 23.29 -17.74
N ASN A 105 6.05 24.31 -16.89
CA ASN A 105 6.71 24.47 -15.60
C ASN A 105 5.79 23.94 -14.51
N ILE A 106 6.30 22.98 -13.74
CA ILE A 106 5.63 22.35 -12.61
C ILE A 106 6.37 22.74 -11.35
N ILE A 107 5.63 23.19 -10.34
CA ILE A 107 6.14 23.42 -8.99
C ILE A 107 5.52 22.39 -8.06
N ILE A 108 6.36 21.66 -7.33
CA ILE A 108 5.98 20.67 -6.33
C ILE A 108 6.49 21.15 -4.97
N GLU A 109 5.60 21.27 -4.00
CA GLU A 109 5.92 21.83 -2.68
C GLU A 109 5.47 20.90 -1.56
N LYS A 110 6.34 20.67 -0.57
CA LYS A 110 5.99 20.03 0.70
C LYS A 110 6.91 20.56 1.79
N GLY A 111 6.32 21.07 2.87
CA GLY A 111 7.06 21.68 3.98
C GLY A 111 7.94 22.84 3.49
N LYS A 112 9.26 22.70 3.66
CA LYS A 112 10.26 23.70 3.23
C LYS A 112 10.87 23.43 1.86
N THR A 113 10.53 22.30 1.23
CA THR A 113 11.10 21.89 -0.05
C THR A 113 10.20 22.34 -1.19
N SER A 114 10.79 23.03 -2.17
CA SER A 114 10.17 23.40 -3.43
C SER A 114 11.00 22.85 -4.60
N VAL A 115 10.35 22.09 -5.47
CA VAL A 115 10.92 21.52 -6.68
C VAL A 115 10.25 22.16 -7.88
N ARG A 116 11.04 22.81 -8.75
CA ARG A 116 10.59 23.31 -10.06
C ARG A 116 11.14 22.41 -11.15
N ALA A 117 10.26 21.70 -11.84
CA ALA A 117 10.60 20.84 -12.97
C ALA A 117 9.98 21.38 -14.27
N ILE A 118 10.62 21.08 -15.39
CA ILE A 118 10.13 21.42 -16.73
C ILE A 118 9.85 20.11 -17.47
N VAL A 119 8.68 19.98 -18.09
CA VAL A 119 8.35 18.78 -18.89
C VAL A 119 9.35 18.64 -20.04
N GLY A 120 9.86 17.44 -20.24
CA GLY A 120 10.87 17.09 -21.24
C GLY A 120 12.31 17.22 -20.73
N GLU A 121 12.53 17.91 -19.61
CA GLU A 121 13.87 18.15 -19.09
C GLU A 121 14.29 17.10 -18.06
N ARG A 122 15.59 16.76 -18.09
CA ARG A 122 16.23 15.85 -17.12
C ARG A 122 16.76 16.57 -15.88
N LYS A 123 16.56 17.88 -15.80
CA LYS A 123 17.03 18.76 -14.74
C LYS A 123 15.84 19.49 -14.11
N ALA A 124 15.93 19.68 -12.80
CA ALA A 124 14.98 20.47 -12.02
C ALA A 124 15.74 21.43 -11.11
N LYS A 125 15.03 22.41 -10.53
CA LYS A 125 15.56 23.28 -9.47
C LYS A 125 14.93 22.91 -8.15
N VAL A 126 15.74 22.58 -7.15
CA VAL A 126 15.34 22.21 -5.80
C VAL A 126 15.80 23.32 -4.88
N ASN A 127 14.86 24.05 -4.29
CA ASN A 127 15.14 25.26 -3.50
C ASN A 127 16.08 26.24 -4.24
N GLY A 128 15.91 26.35 -5.57
CA GLY A 128 16.71 27.22 -6.45
C GLY A 128 17.99 26.59 -7.00
N GLN A 129 18.46 25.46 -6.47
CA GLN A 129 19.68 24.78 -6.94
C GLN A 129 19.36 23.74 -8.02
N GLU A 130 20.16 23.68 -9.08
CA GLU A 130 19.96 22.70 -10.15
C GLU A 130 20.26 21.27 -9.67
N THR A 131 19.40 20.32 -10.03
CA THR A 131 19.52 18.90 -9.65
C THR A 131 19.09 18.01 -10.81
N ASN A 132 19.81 16.91 -11.01
CA ASN A 132 19.49 15.92 -12.05
C ASN A 132 18.34 15.00 -11.58
N CYS A 133 17.33 14.82 -12.44
CA CYS A 133 16.17 13.97 -12.17
C CYS A 133 16.43 12.49 -12.47
N GLY A 134 17.57 12.15 -13.06
CA GLY A 134 17.86 10.82 -13.60
C GLY A 134 17.33 10.72 -15.03
N THR A 135 16.01 10.82 -15.23
CA THR A 135 15.36 10.91 -16.54
C THR A 135 14.40 12.09 -16.64
N ALA A 136 13.87 12.35 -17.83
CA ALA A 136 12.98 13.48 -18.07
C ALA A 136 11.64 13.31 -17.36
N VAL A 137 11.13 14.40 -16.79
CA VAL A 137 9.72 14.48 -16.40
C VAL A 137 8.90 14.52 -17.68
N THR A 138 7.94 13.62 -17.84
CA THR A 138 7.25 13.41 -19.13
C THR A 138 5.74 13.37 -18.97
N ILE A 139 5.00 13.78 -20.00
CA ILE A 139 3.56 13.59 -20.05
C ILE A 139 3.28 12.38 -20.92
N LEU A 140 2.60 11.38 -20.38
CA LEU A 140 2.14 10.19 -21.10
C LEU A 140 0.62 10.10 -20.93
N ASN A 141 -0.13 10.11 -22.04
CA ASN A 141 -1.60 10.04 -22.04
C ASN A 141 -2.22 11.06 -21.07
N ASP A 142 -1.86 12.33 -21.21
CA ASP A 142 -2.31 13.45 -20.37
C ASP A 142 -1.97 13.35 -18.88
N THR A 143 -1.16 12.37 -18.48
CA THR A 143 -0.70 12.17 -17.10
C THR A 143 0.77 12.56 -16.99
N LEU A 144 1.10 13.38 -16.00
CA LEU A 144 2.47 13.77 -15.71
C LEU A 144 3.19 12.67 -14.92
N TYR A 145 4.27 12.17 -15.49
CA TYR A 145 5.12 11.13 -14.94
C TYR A 145 6.45 11.70 -14.48
N VAL A 146 6.83 11.36 -13.24
CA VAL A 146 8.08 11.79 -12.61
C VAL A 146 8.91 10.59 -12.16
N PRO A 147 10.25 10.65 -12.21
CA PRO A 147 11.09 9.58 -11.70
C PRO A 147 10.89 9.43 -10.19
N ILE A 148 10.45 8.26 -9.74
CA ILE A 148 10.06 8.07 -8.33
C ILE A 148 11.25 8.28 -7.37
N ARG A 149 12.44 7.86 -7.78
CA ARG A 149 13.68 8.04 -7.00
C ARG A 149 14.02 9.52 -6.81
N PHE A 150 13.78 10.34 -7.83
CA PHE A 150 14.01 11.79 -7.73
C PHE A 150 13.07 12.40 -6.70
N ILE A 151 11.76 12.10 -6.77
CA ILE A 151 10.79 12.57 -5.77
C ILE A 151 11.18 12.11 -4.36
N ALA A 152 11.46 10.81 -4.20
CA ALA A 152 11.81 10.25 -2.90
C ALA A 152 13.06 10.93 -2.30
N GLN A 153 14.08 11.18 -3.12
CA GLN A 153 15.29 11.87 -2.67
C GLN A 153 15.00 13.34 -2.28
N MET A 154 14.25 14.08 -3.10
CA MET A 154 14.05 15.52 -2.87
C MET A 154 13.20 15.79 -1.63
N PHE A 155 12.20 14.95 -1.39
CA PHE A 155 11.30 15.08 -0.26
C PHE A 155 11.68 14.20 0.93
N SER A 156 12.85 13.54 0.87
CA SER A 156 13.34 12.64 1.93
C SER A 156 12.32 11.57 2.30
N PHE A 157 11.74 10.91 1.31
CA PHE A 157 10.88 9.75 1.49
C PHE A 157 11.70 8.46 1.41
N SER A 158 11.24 7.45 2.13
CA SER A 158 11.78 6.09 2.03
C SER A 158 11.27 5.45 0.74
N LEU A 159 12.16 4.74 0.02
CA LEU A 159 11.84 4.07 -1.24
C LEU A 159 12.25 2.60 -1.16
N GLY A 160 11.32 1.70 -1.42
CA GLY A 160 11.54 0.26 -1.47
C GLY A 160 11.14 -0.35 -2.83
N TYR A 161 11.79 -1.44 -3.20
CA TYR A 161 11.36 -2.31 -4.29
C TYR A 161 11.35 -3.74 -3.78
N ILE A 162 10.22 -4.40 -3.91
CA ILE A 162 9.99 -5.75 -3.44
C ILE A 162 9.53 -6.60 -4.61
N PRO A 163 10.34 -7.58 -5.06
CA PRO A 163 9.91 -8.50 -6.11
C PRO A 163 8.80 -9.41 -5.60
N TYR A 164 8.04 -9.99 -6.52
CA TYR A 164 7.22 -11.15 -6.21
C TYR A 164 8.08 -12.42 -6.30
N THR A 165 8.06 -13.22 -5.25
CA THR A 165 8.69 -14.55 -5.24
C THR A 165 7.73 -15.54 -4.61
N VAL A 166 7.57 -16.72 -5.21
CA VAL A 166 6.63 -17.74 -4.69
C VAL A 166 6.95 -18.13 -3.24
N GLU A 167 8.24 -18.14 -2.88
CA GLU A 167 8.74 -18.46 -1.54
C GLU A 167 8.96 -17.22 -0.65
N GLY A 168 8.55 -16.03 -1.11
CA GLY A 168 8.75 -14.77 -0.39
C GLY A 168 7.85 -14.62 0.84
N ILE A 169 8.34 -13.87 1.82
CA ILE A 169 7.63 -13.52 3.06
C ILE A 169 6.90 -12.16 2.97
N GLU A 170 6.83 -11.57 1.78
CA GLU A 170 6.41 -10.19 1.53
C GLU A 170 4.90 -10.09 1.31
N PRO A 171 4.08 -9.87 2.35
CA PRO A 171 2.66 -10.21 2.31
C PRO A 171 1.87 -9.46 1.24
N ILE A 172 2.16 -8.17 1.02
CA ILE A 172 1.49 -7.35 0.01
C ILE A 172 1.85 -7.84 -1.39
N SER A 173 3.13 -8.09 -1.67
CA SER A 173 3.60 -8.67 -2.93
C SER A 173 3.01 -10.07 -3.17
N GLN A 174 2.92 -10.91 -2.12
CA GLN A 174 2.32 -12.24 -2.19
C GLN A 174 0.81 -12.19 -2.47
N ALA A 175 0.09 -11.24 -1.86
CA ALA A 175 -1.34 -11.07 -2.10
C ALA A 175 -1.64 -10.66 -3.54
N LEU A 176 -0.81 -9.77 -4.09
CA LEU A 176 -0.91 -9.22 -5.44
C LEU A 176 -0.33 -10.14 -6.52
N LYS A 177 0.55 -11.08 -6.15
CA LYS A 177 1.37 -11.89 -7.06
C LYS A 177 2.13 -11.08 -8.11
N ASN A 178 2.52 -9.87 -7.72
CA ASN A 178 3.20 -8.90 -8.56
C ASN A 178 4.20 -8.12 -7.70
N PRO A 179 5.31 -7.67 -8.29
CA PRO A 179 6.26 -6.81 -7.59
C PRO A 179 5.59 -5.49 -7.15
N ILE A 180 6.13 -4.91 -6.09
CA ILE A 180 5.68 -3.62 -5.56
C ILE A 180 6.84 -2.64 -5.42
N ILE A 181 6.55 -1.36 -5.62
CA ILE A 181 7.41 -0.25 -5.18
C ILE A 181 6.72 0.42 -4.00
N THR A 182 7.45 0.63 -2.91
CA THR A 182 6.95 1.39 -1.75
C THR A 182 7.57 2.77 -1.75
N ILE A 183 6.77 3.79 -1.43
CA ILE A 183 7.25 5.15 -1.14
C ILE A 183 6.53 5.67 0.11
N ASP A 184 7.30 5.96 1.15
CA ASP A 184 6.74 6.26 2.47
C ASP A 184 7.32 7.55 3.02
N GLU A 185 6.47 8.37 3.64
CA GLU A 185 6.94 9.54 4.39
C GLU A 185 7.79 9.10 5.58
N ASN A 186 8.94 9.76 5.75
CA ASN A 186 9.72 9.62 6.96
C ASN A 186 9.04 10.43 8.07
N THR A 187 8.53 9.75 9.10
CA THR A 187 7.91 10.40 10.25
C THR A 187 8.94 10.65 11.36
N THR A 188 8.72 11.71 12.14
CA THR A 188 9.34 11.87 13.47
C THR A 188 8.41 11.46 14.60
N GLU A 189 7.17 11.05 14.27
CA GLU A 189 6.20 10.57 15.25
C GLU A 189 6.68 9.25 15.86
N LYS A 190 6.33 9.03 17.13
CA LYS A 190 6.58 7.75 17.78
C LYS A 190 5.70 6.69 17.13
N VAL A 191 6.33 5.68 16.54
CA VAL A 191 5.69 4.46 16.05
C VAL A 191 5.86 3.32 17.06
N LEU A 192 5.02 2.30 16.92
CA LEU A 192 5.08 1.06 17.68
C LEU A 192 6.40 0.35 17.39
N THR A 193 7.08 -0.02 18.47
CA THR A 193 8.19 -0.97 18.43
C THR A 193 7.69 -2.37 18.00
N GLU A 194 8.61 -3.22 17.57
CA GLU A 194 8.32 -4.62 17.25
C GLU A 194 7.58 -5.33 18.39
N GLU A 195 8.02 -5.13 19.64
CA GLU A 195 7.43 -5.76 20.83
C GLU A 195 6.01 -5.23 21.11
N GLU A 196 5.80 -3.91 20.99
CA GLU A 196 4.47 -3.31 21.13
C GLU A 196 3.50 -3.83 20.04
N ALA A 197 3.95 -3.87 18.78
CA ALA A 197 3.17 -4.39 17.66
C ALA A 197 2.83 -5.88 17.81
N LYS A 198 3.81 -6.69 18.23
CA LYS A 198 3.63 -8.13 18.51
C LYS A 198 2.63 -8.36 19.63
N ALA A 199 2.70 -7.56 20.70
CA ALA A 199 1.77 -7.65 21.83
C ALA A 199 0.32 -7.33 21.40
N ILE A 200 0.14 -6.29 20.57
CA ILE A 200 -1.16 -5.91 20.02
C ILE A 200 -1.74 -7.04 19.15
N ALA A 201 -0.96 -7.58 18.21
CA ALA A 201 -1.39 -8.68 17.36
C ALA A 201 -1.75 -9.93 18.19
N LYS A 202 -0.91 -10.30 19.16
CA LYS A 202 -1.13 -11.49 19.99
C LYS A 202 -2.42 -11.36 20.80
N LYS A 203 -2.69 -10.17 21.36
CA LYS A 203 -3.92 -9.88 22.08
C LYS A 203 -5.14 -10.05 21.17
N GLN A 204 -5.19 -9.35 20.03
CA GLN A 204 -6.33 -9.39 19.12
C GLN A 204 -6.57 -10.81 18.55
N LEU A 205 -5.51 -11.54 18.19
CA LEU A 205 -5.60 -12.92 17.72
C LEU A 205 -6.11 -13.87 18.80
N THR A 206 -5.68 -13.69 20.05
CA THR A 206 -6.15 -14.52 21.18
C THR A 206 -7.65 -14.30 21.42
N GLU A 207 -8.10 -13.04 21.39
CA GLU A 207 -9.52 -12.70 21.51
C GLU A 207 -10.35 -13.34 20.39
N LYS A 208 -9.90 -13.23 19.14
CA LYS A 208 -10.56 -13.84 17.98
C LYS A 208 -10.53 -15.37 18.00
N TYR A 209 -9.44 -15.97 18.47
CA TYR A 209 -9.34 -17.42 18.66
C TYR A 209 -10.34 -17.92 19.71
N ASN A 210 -10.46 -17.22 20.83
CA ASN A 210 -11.44 -17.58 21.86
C ASN A 210 -12.88 -17.46 21.33
N GLN A 211 -13.18 -16.41 20.55
CA GLN A 211 -14.46 -16.28 19.85
C GLN A 211 -14.71 -17.46 18.89
N PHE A 212 -13.71 -17.85 18.10
CA PHE A 212 -13.79 -19.00 17.20
C PHE A 212 -14.12 -20.30 17.96
N VAL A 213 -13.41 -20.59 19.05
CA VAL A 213 -13.64 -21.78 19.87
C VAL A 213 -15.03 -21.76 20.52
N SER A 214 -15.52 -20.58 20.95
CA SER A 214 -16.86 -20.46 21.55
C SER A 214 -18.02 -20.72 20.59
N THR A 215 -17.78 -20.82 19.28
CA THR A 215 -18.83 -21.23 18.32
C THR A 215 -19.31 -22.67 18.51
N GLY A 216 -18.59 -23.49 19.29
CA GLY A 216 -18.96 -24.87 19.63
C GLY A 216 -18.64 -25.90 18.54
N TYR A 217 -18.89 -25.56 17.28
CA TYR A 217 -18.77 -26.47 16.12
C TYR A 217 -17.42 -27.22 16.06
N TYR A 218 -16.31 -26.52 16.27
CA TYR A 218 -14.97 -27.13 16.18
C TYR A 218 -14.48 -27.70 17.51
N ALA A 219 -14.92 -27.14 18.64
CA ALA A 219 -14.40 -27.47 19.97
C ALA A 219 -14.92 -28.83 20.48
N GLU A 220 -16.12 -29.21 20.06
CA GLU A 220 -16.79 -30.44 20.50
C GLU A 220 -16.30 -31.69 19.76
N VAL A 221 -15.68 -31.51 18.59
CA VAL A 221 -15.17 -32.60 17.76
C VAL A 221 -13.80 -33.05 18.27
N SER A 222 -13.72 -34.26 18.80
CA SER A 222 -12.50 -34.80 19.44
C SER A 222 -11.28 -34.82 18.52
N THR A 223 -11.47 -35.07 17.21
CA THR A 223 -10.38 -35.10 16.21
C THR A 223 -9.77 -33.72 15.97
N TYR A 224 -10.48 -32.63 16.25
CA TYR A 224 -10.03 -31.26 16.01
C TYR A 224 -9.23 -30.66 17.17
N LYS A 225 -9.19 -31.31 18.33
CA LYS A 225 -8.45 -30.84 19.51
C LYS A 225 -6.96 -30.55 19.22
N LYS A 226 -6.30 -31.43 18.47
CA LYS A 226 -4.88 -31.26 18.10
C LYS A 226 -4.67 -30.00 17.25
N THR A 227 -5.52 -29.80 16.24
CA THR A 227 -5.46 -28.63 15.36
C THR A 227 -5.72 -27.34 16.13
N LEU A 228 -6.70 -27.33 17.03
CA LEU A 228 -6.97 -26.18 17.91
C LEU A 228 -5.75 -25.84 18.79
N SER A 229 -5.13 -26.84 19.42
CA SER A 229 -3.89 -26.62 20.20
C SER A 229 -2.73 -26.10 19.34
N GLN A 230 -2.60 -26.55 18.09
CA GLN A 230 -1.58 -26.03 17.16
C GLN A 230 -1.83 -24.56 16.79
N LEU A 231 -3.08 -24.18 16.51
CA LEU A 231 -3.46 -22.79 16.24
C LEU A 231 -3.13 -21.89 17.44
N GLN A 232 -3.52 -22.30 18.65
CA GLN A 232 -3.18 -21.57 19.87
C GLN A 232 -1.67 -21.48 20.09
N GLY A 233 -0.93 -22.57 19.81
CA GLY A 233 0.53 -22.60 19.84
C GLY A 233 1.15 -21.58 18.89
N SER A 234 0.64 -21.46 17.66
CA SER A 234 1.13 -20.50 16.67
C SER A 234 0.91 -19.04 17.09
N ILE A 235 -0.18 -18.73 17.79
CA ILE A 235 -0.39 -17.39 18.38
C ILE A 235 0.61 -17.13 19.51
N ASN A 236 0.86 -18.15 20.35
CA ASN A 236 1.72 -18.02 21.52
C ASN A 236 3.20 -17.84 21.15
N GLN A 237 3.64 -18.52 20.09
CA GLN A 237 5.02 -18.56 19.59
C GLN A 237 5.26 -17.59 18.43
N MET A 238 4.36 -16.64 18.21
CA MET A 238 4.48 -15.62 17.17
C MET A 238 5.83 -14.89 17.24
N SER A 239 6.47 -14.75 16.09
CA SER A 239 7.79 -14.16 15.92
C SER A 239 7.77 -13.12 14.81
N VAL A 240 8.63 -12.10 14.90
CA VAL A 240 8.85 -11.16 13.80
C VAL A 240 9.46 -11.91 12.60
N GLN A 241 9.02 -11.55 11.41
CA GLN A 241 9.58 -12.04 10.14
C GLN A 241 10.23 -10.91 9.34
N GLY A 242 9.82 -9.67 9.59
CA GLY A 242 10.40 -8.50 8.94
C GLY A 242 9.48 -7.30 9.02
N LYS A 243 9.72 -6.33 8.15
CA LYS A 243 8.92 -5.13 8.02
C LYS A 243 8.86 -4.69 6.57
N THR A 244 7.68 -4.31 6.11
CA THR A 244 7.45 -3.85 4.73
C THR A 244 6.63 -2.58 4.74
N SER A 245 7.15 -1.51 4.13
CA SER A 245 6.61 -0.15 4.31
C SER A 245 6.47 0.13 5.82
N ARG A 246 5.25 0.37 6.31
CA ARG A 246 4.90 0.60 7.72
C ARG A 246 4.42 -0.63 8.48
N TYR A 247 4.38 -1.80 7.87
CA TYR A 247 3.82 -3.00 8.48
C TYR A 247 4.91 -3.89 9.08
N TRP A 248 4.83 -4.12 10.39
CA TRP A 248 5.51 -5.24 11.02
C TRP A 248 4.89 -6.55 10.56
N ILE A 249 5.72 -7.51 10.17
CA ILE A 249 5.29 -8.81 9.69
C ILE A 249 5.59 -9.85 10.75
N PHE A 250 4.57 -10.60 11.14
CA PHE A 250 4.69 -11.68 12.13
C PHE A 250 4.22 -13.01 11.57
N SER A 251 4.84 -14.09 12.07
CA SER A 251 4.32 -15.44 11.94
C SER A 251 3.02 -15.60 12.76
N GLY A 252 2.32 -16.73 12.61
CA GLY A 252 1.10 -16.99 13.34
C GLY A 252 0.25 -18.05 12.65
N PRO A 253 -1.06 -18.13 12.96
CA PRO A 253 -1.98 -18.96 12.20
C PRO A 253 -1.90 -18.63 10.71
N LYS A 254 -1.95 -17.34 10.38
CA LYS A 254 -1.65 -16.78 9.06
C LYS A 254 -0.46 -15.82 9.19
N THR A 255 0.08 -15.34 8.07
CA THR A 255 1.00 -14.19 8.11
C THR A 255 0.22 -12.97 8.58
N ILE A 256 0.73 -12.30 9.61
CA ILE A 256 0.08 -11.17 10.27
C ILE A 256 0.84 -9.90 9.95
N LEU A 257 0.11 -8.83 9.63
CA LEU A 257 0.65 -7.51 9.42
C LEU A 257 0.12 -6.58 10.51
N VAL A 258 0.99 -5.76 11.11
CA VAL A 258 0.59 -4.74 12.07
C VAL A 258 1.09 -3.38 11.62
N ASP A 259 0.18 -2.44 11.41
CA ASP A 259 0.52 -1.05 11.11
C ASP A 259 1.23 -0.42 12.31
N GLU A 260 2.47 0.01 12.13
CA GLU A 260 3.28 0.56 13.22
C GLU A 260 2.76 1.87 13.79
N TYR A 261 1.83 2.58 13.15
CA TYR A 261 1.35 3.88 13.65
C TYR A 261 0.10 3.75 14.52
N ASN A 262 -0.81 2.84 14.15
CA ASN A 262 -2.13 2.73 14.77
C ASN A 262 -2.42 1.35 15.38
N GLY A 263 -1.55 0.35 15.14
CA GLY A 263 -1.73 -1.01 15.65
C GLY A 263 -2.86 -1.79 14.97
N ASN A 264 -3.37 -1.31 13.83
CA ASN A 264 -4.32 -2.08 13.03
C ASN A 264 -3.67 -3.37 12.56
N VAL A 265 -4.42 -4.47 12.70
CA VAL A 265 -3.95 -5.82 12.41
C VAL A 265 -4.64 -6.36 11.18
N PHE A 266 -3.85 -6.88 10.25
CA PHE A 266 -4.30 -7.51 9.01
C PHE A 266 -3.69 -8.91 8.92
N PHE A 267 -4.25 -9.74 8.04
CA PHE A 267 -3.72 -11.08 7.80
C PHE A 267 -3.79 -11.44 6.32
N LEU A 268 -2.83 -12.25 5.88
CA LEU A 268 -2.76 -12.78 4.52
C LEU A 268 -3.45 -14.14 4.44
N GLY A 269 -4.47 -14.23 3.59
CA GLY A 269 -5.17 -15.45 3.24
C GLY A 269 -4.71 -16.02 1.90
N TYR A 270 -4.62 -17.35 1.84
CA TYR A 270 -4.29 -18.11 0.62
C TYR A 270 -5.41 -19.10 0.27
N GLY A 271 -5.55 -19.37 -1.03
CA GLY A 271 -6.53 -20.30 -1.59
C GLY A 271 -6.71 -20.07 -3.09
N TYR A 272 -7.90 -20.36 -3.62
CA TYR A 272 -8.27 -19.95 -4.99
C TYR A 272 -8.24 -18.42 -5.15
N THR A 273 -8.51 -17.71 -4.05
CA THR A 273 -8.33 -16.26 -3.90
C THR A 273 -7.16 -16.00 -2.95
N THR A 274 -6.33 -15.01 -3.26
CA THR A 274 -5.33 -14.46 -2.31
C THR A 274 -5.82 -13.11 -1.82
N PHE A 275 -5.69 -12.81 -0.54
CA PHE A 275 -6.22 -11.55 0.01
C PHE A 275 -5.48 -11.10 1.26
N ILE A 276 -5.46 -9.80 1.49
CA ILE A 276 -5.17 -9.19 2.79
C ILE A 276 -6.46 -8.55 3.27
N HIS A 277 -6.93 -8.93 4.45
CA HIS A 277 -8.11 -8.35 5.11
C HIS A 277 -7.77 -7.87 6.50
N SER A 278 -8.59 -6.98 7.07
CA SER A 278 -8.49 -6.63 8.49
C SER A 278 -8.93 -7.81 9.37
N ILE A 279 -8.25 -8.01 10.51
CA ILE A 279 -8.70 -8.99 11.51
C ILE A 279 -10.09 -8.64 12.08
N ASN A 280 -10.54 -7.40 11.94
CA ASN A 280 -11.79 -6.92 12.50
C ASN A 280 -13.00 -7.07 11.57
N GLU A 281 -12.83 -7.56 10.34
CA GLU A 281 -13.95 -7.89 9.45
C GLU A 281 -14.75 -9.10 9.94
N ASP A 282 -16.07 -9.12 9.69
CA ASP A 282 -16.99 -10.15 10.22
C ASP A 282 -16.59 -11.59 9.87
N LYS A 283 -16.01 -11.81 8.68
CA LYS A 283 -15.62 -13.14 8.20
C LYS A 283 -14.21 -13.57 8.61
N SER A 284 -13.44 -12.68 9.25
CA SER A 284 -12.02 -12.90 9.53
C SER A 284 -11.78 -14.12 10.42
N ILE A 285 -12.63 -14.34 11.42
CA ILE A 285 -12.48 -15.41 12.43
C ILE A 285 -12.36 -16.78 11.75
N PHE A 286 -13.28 -17.09 10.82
CA PHE A 286 -13.26 -18.37 10.09
C PHE A 286 -12.13 -18.43 9.05
N GLN A 287 -11.77 -17.31 8.44
CA GLN A 287 -10.69 -17.25 7.46
C GLN A 287 -9.31 -17.49 8.11
N ILE A 288 -9.12 -17.00 9.33
CA ILE A 288 -7.87 -17.15 10.09
C ILE A 288 -7.76 -18.55 10.68
N PHE A 289 -8.81 -19.04 11.34
CA PHE A 289 -8.73 -20.25 12.17
C PHE A 289 -9.38 -21.48 11.55
N GLY A 290 -10.39 -21.33 10.70
CA GLY A 290 -11.12 -22.46 10.12
C GLY A 290 -10.55 -22.92 8.78
N SER A 291 -10.34 -21.97 7.86
CA SER A 291 -10.02 -22.25 6.46
C SER A 291 -8.68 -22.96 6.27
N GLY A 292 -8.75 -24.21 5.81
CA GLY A 292 -7.59 -25.06 5.49
C GLY A 292 -7.03 -25.88 6.66
N TYR A 293 -7.53 -25.71 7.89
CA TYR A 293 -7.00 -26.44 9.07
C TYR A 293 -7.77 -27.71 9.40
N PHE A 294 -9.07 -27.75 9.06
CA PHE A 294 -9.97 -28.83 9.44
C PHE A 294 -10.51 -29.61 8.23
N ALA A 295 -9.89 -29.45 7.06
CA ALA A 295 -10.20 -30.26 5.88
C ALA A 295 -9.52 -31.64 6.04
N GLY A 296 -10.27 -32.60 6.56
CA GLY A 296 -9.87 -33.98 6.81
C GLY A 296 -11.08 -34.84 7.14
#